data_AF-A0A965T960-F1
#
_entry.id   AF-A0A965T960-F1
#
_cell.length_a   1.000
_cell.length_b   1.000
_cell.length_c   1.000
_cell.angle_alpha   90.00
_cell.angle_beta   90.00
_cell.angle_gamma   90.00
#
_symmetry.space_group_name_H-M   'P 1'
#
loop_
_entity.id
_entity.type
_entity.pdbx_description
1 polymer ?
#
loop_
_entity_poly.entity_id
_entity_poly.type
_entity_poly.pdbx_seq_one_letter_code
_entity_poly.pdbx_strand_id
1 'polypeptide(L)' 'MAKGRFYGLVIMDGFGEGAASESNAIYVSGTPYIKELKANYPYTLIGASGMDVGLPDGQMGNSEVGHLNMGAGRVVYQ' A
#
# COMPACT_ATOMS: atom_id res chain seq x y z
N MET A 1 9.95 -2.24 -34.91
CA MET A 1 10.29 -2.33 -33.49
C MET A 1 8.99 -2.39 -32.70
N ALA A 2 8.66 -3.53 -32.08
CA ALA A 2 7.50 -3.58 -31.19
C ALA A 2 7.78 -2.69 -29.98
N LYS A 3 6.86 -1.75 -29.67
CA LYS A 3 6.94 -0.99 -28.43
C LYS A 3 6.85 -1.98 -27.27
N GLY A 4 7.85 -2.02 -26.39
CA GLY A 4 7.83 -2.84 -25.20
C GLY A 4 6.59 -2.54 -24.35
N ARG A 5 6.08 -3.55 -23.63
CA ARG A 5 4.96 -3.37 -22.71
C ARG A 5 5.39 -2.47 -21.55
N PHE A 6 4.62 -1.41 -21.30
CA PHE A 6 4.84 -0.52 -20.17
C PHE A 6 4.34 -1.17 -18.88
N TYR A 7 5.13 -1.05 -17.82
CA TYR A 7 4.77 -1.44 -16.46
C TYR A 7 4.93 -0.22 -15.56
N GLY A 8 3.95 0.03 -14.69
CA GLY A 8 3.98 1.14 -13.74
C GLY A 8 3.61 0.65 -12.35
N LEU A 9 4.36 1.10 -11.34
CA LEU A 9 4.04 0.95 -9.93
C LEU A 9 3.62 2.33 -9.39
N VAL A 10 2.45 2.43 -8.78
CA VAL A 10 1.93 3.66 -8.18
C VAL A 10 1.83 3.46 -6.67
N ILE A 11 2.54 4.30 -5.91
CA ILE A 11 2.57 4.27 -4.46
C ILE A 11 1.80 5.48 -3.94
N MET A 12 0.68 5.23 -3.26
CA MET A 12 -0.09 6.27 -2.57
C MET A 12 0.42 6.36 -1.12
N ASP A 13 1.39 7.25 -0.87
CA ASP A 13 2.02 7.37 0.45
C ASP A 13 0.99 7.76 1.53
N GLY A 14 1.02 7.07 2.67
CA GLY A 14 0.06 7.26 3.77
C GLY A 14 -1.38 6.82 3.46
N PHE A 15 -1.64 6.10 2.37
CA PHE A 15 -2.97 5.61 2.00
C PHE A 15 -3.17 4.14 2.41
N GLY A 16 -3.90 3.90 3.49
CA GLY A 16 -4.17 2.56 4.03
C GLY A 16 -5.65 2.17 4.06
N GLU A 17 -5.92 0.89 4.33
CA GLU A 17 -7.26 0.40 4.65
C GLU A 17 -7.47 0.46 6.18
N GLY A 18 -8.39 1.31 6.62
CA GLY A 18 -8.70 1.51 8.04
C GLY A 18 -10.20 1.40 8.32
N ALA A 19 -10.57 1.41 9.60
CA ALA A 19 -11.97 1.35 10.00
C ALA A 19 -12.80 2.51 9.44
N ALA A 20 -14.08 2.26 9.16
CA ALA A 20 -15.05 3.30 8.83
C ALA A 20 -15.29 4.17 10.07
N SER A 21 -14.77 5.39 10.04
CA SER A 21 -14.82 6.35 11.14
C SER A 21 -14.87 7.77 10.57
N GLU A 22 -15.46 8.70 11.31
CA GLU A 22 -15.39 10.14 10.99
C GLU A 22 -13.96 10.68 11.02
N SER A 23 -13.05 10.02 11.73
CA SER A 23 -11.61 10.34 11.74
C SER A 23 -10.85 9.76 10.55
N ASN A 24 -11.46 8.88 9.75
CA ASN A 24 -10.85 8.29 8.58
C ASN A 24 -11.14 9.14 7.34
N ALA A 25 -10.19 9.99 6.96
CA ALA A 25 -10.32 10.88 5.81
C ALA A 25 -10.58 10.12 4.49
N ILE A 26 -9.98 8.94 4.28
CA ILE A 26 -10.19 8.12 3.08
C ILE A 26 -11.65 7.65 2.99
N TYR A 27 -12.22 7.25 4.13
CA TYR A 27 -13.62 6.84 4.23
C TYR A 27 -14.56 8.03 4.01
N VAL A 28 -14.33 9.15 4.72
CA VAL A 28 -15.19 10.34 4.71
C VAL A 28 -15.21 11.03 3.36
N SER A 29 -14.04 11.27 2.75
CA SER A 29 -13.96 11.94 1.44
C SER A 29 -14.46 11.04 0.30
N GLY A 30 -14.40 9.72 0.49
CA GLY A 30 -14.69 8.75 -0.54
C GLY A 30 -13.63 8.71 -1.64
N THR A 31 -13.48 7.54 -2.25
CA THR A 31 -12.43 7.28 -3.25
C THR A 31 -13.03 6.62 -4.50
N PRO A 32 -13.81 7.36 -5.32
CA PRO A 32 -14.61 6.78 -6.39
C PRO A 32 -13.76 5.95 -7.38
N TYR A 33 -12.60 6.46 -7.80
CA TYR A 33 -11.72 5.73 -8.73
C TYR A 33 -11.04 4.51 -8.09
N ILE A 34 -10.64 4.58 -6.81
CA ILE A 34 -10.08 3.42 -6.12
C ILE A 34 -11.16 2.35 -5.93
N LYS A 35 -12.40 2.75 -5.60
CA LYS A 35 -13.55 1.83 -5.50
C LYS A 35 -13.84 1.15 -6.84
N GLU A 36 -13.83 1.89 -7.93
CA GLU A 36 -14.00 1.35 -9.28
C GLU A 36 -12.90 0.33 -9.62
N LEU A 37 -11.63 0.66 -9.34
CA LEU A 37 -10.51 -0.25 -9.57
C LEU A 37 -10.64 -1.54 -8.75
N LYS A 38 -10.99 -1.44 -7.46
CA LYS A 38 -11.21 -2.61 -6.59
C LYS A 38 -12.38 -3.50 -7.06
N ALA A 39 -13.41 -2.91 -7.67
CA ALA A 39 -14.57 -3.65 -8.17
C ALA A 39 -14.29 -4.38 -9.50
N ASN A 40 -13.45 -3.79 -10.36
CA ASN A 40 -13.24 -4.27 -11.73
C ASN A 40 -11.95 -5.06 -11.94
N TYR A 41 -11.00 -5.03 -11.00
CA TYR A 41 -9.71 -5.71 -11.10
C TYR A 41 -9.37 -6.49 -9.82
N PRO A 42 -8.53 -7.54 -9.90
CA PRO A 42 -8.06 -8.26 -8.71
C PRO A 42 -7.38 -7.34 -7.71
N TYR A 43 -7.78 -7.46 -6.44
CA TYR A 43 -7.31 -6.62 -5.35
C TYR A 43 -7.09 -7.47 -4.09
N THR A 44 -6.08 -7.10 -3.30
CA THR A 44 -5.78 -7.69 -2.00
C THR A 44 -5.19 -6.63 -1.06
N LEU A 45 -5.16 -6.96 0.23
CA LEU A 45 -4.41 -6.24 1.26
C LEU A 45 -3.10 -6.96 1.56
N ILE A 46 -2.11 -6.21 2.03
CA ILE A 46 -0.79 -6.71 2.46
C ILE A 46 -0.41 -6.08 3.80
N GLY A 47 0.43 -6.77 4.57
CA GLY A 47 1.06 -6.20 5.76
C GLY A 47 2.06 -5.11 5.40
N ALA A 48 1.97 -3.96 6.05
CA ALA A 48 2.82 -2.79 5.80
C ALA A 48 3.42 -2.20 7.09
N SER A 49 3.40 -2.96 8.19
CA SER A 49 3.86 -2.55 9.52
C SER A 49 4.34 -3.76 10.31
N GLY A 50 5.03 -3.51 11.43
CA GLY A 50 5.53 -4.56 12.32
C GLY A 50 6.42 -5.58 11.60
N MET A 51 6.27 -6.84 11.99
CA MET A 51 7.14 -7.93 11.51
C MET A 51 7.03 -8.18 10.00
N ASP A 52 5.90 -7.84 9.37
CA ASP A 52 5.69 -8.00 7.92
C ASP A 52 6.67 -7.15 7.08
N VAL A 53 7.23 -6.10 7.68
CA VAL A 53 8.18 -5.18 7.03
C VAL A 53 9.52 -5.07 7.78
N GLY A 54 9.79 -6.00 8.71
CA GLY A 54 11.05 -6.07 9.44
C GLY A 54 11.17 -5.12 10.64
N LEU A 55 10.04 -4.60 11.14
CA LEU A 55 9.96 -3.80 12.37
C LEU A 55 9.49 -4.67 13.55
N PRO A 56 9.77 -4.26 14.81
CA PRO A 56 9.15 -4.86 15.98
C PRO A 56 7.62 -4.93 15.89
N ASP A 57 7.03 -5.96 16.51
CA ASP A 57 5.57 -6.14 16.52
C ASP A 57 4.84 -4.91 17.10
N GLY A 58 3.70 -4.56 16.50
CA GLY A 58 2.92 -3.36 16.83
C GLY A 58 3.52 -2.03 16.35
N GLN A 59 4.74 -2.01 15.81
CA GLN A 59 5.33 -0.77 15.31
C GLN A 59 4.73 -0.38 13.95
N MET A 60 4.30 0.87 13.84
CA MET A 60 3.77 1.43 12.59
C MET A 60 4.86 1.43 11.50
N GLY A 61 4.45 1.12 10.27
CA GLY A 61 5.29 1.30 9.09
C GLY A 61 5.57 2.77 8.78
N ASN A 62 6.48 3.01 7.85
CA ASN A 62 6.81 4.35 7.37
C ASN A 62 7.31 4.30 5.92
N SER A 63 7.48 5.47 5.30
CA SER A 63 7.87 5.56 3.89
C SER A 63 9.22 4.91 3.60
N GLU A 64 10.24 5.07 4.46
CA GLU A 64 11.57 4.48 4.25
C GLU A 64 11.50 2.95 4.24
N VAL A 65 10.93 2.37 5.29
CA VAL A 65 10.78 0.91 5.45
C VAL A 65 9.93 0.34 4.32
N GLY A 66 8.83 1.00 3.96
CA GLY A 66 7.93 0.55 2.89
C GLY A 66 8.60 0.53 1.52
N HIS A 67 9.28 1.62 1.14
CA HIS A 67 9.97 1.70 -0.15
C HIS A 67 11.13 0.71 -0.23
N LEU A 68 11.85 0.50 0.88
CA LEU A 68 12.95 -0.45 0.95
C LEU A 68 12.46 -1.90 0.73
N ASN A 69 11.39 -2.30 1.41
CA ASN A 69 10.81 -3.64 1.26
C ASN A 69 10.26 -3.87 -0.16
N MET A 70 9.53 -2.90 -0.74
CA MET A 70 9.02 -3.00 -2.12
C MET A 70 10.14 -3.08 -3.16
N GLY A 71 11.19 -2.26 -3.00
CA GLY A 71 12.33 -2.27 -3.90
C GLY A 71 13.21 -3.51 -3.76
N ALA A 72 13.32 -4.08 -2.56
CA ALA A 72 14.11 -5.26 -2.29
C ALA A 72 13.41 -6.58 -2.65
N GLY A 73 12.08 -6.60 -2.69
CA GLY A 73 11.29 -7.82 -2.95
C GLY A 73 11.43 -8.87 -1.84
N ARG A 74 11.78 -8.44 -0.63
CA ARG A 74 11.94 -9.28 0.58
C ARG A 74 11.77 -8.43 1.84
N VAL A 75 11.50 -9.09 2.97
CA VAL A 75 11.54 -8.44 4.28
C VAL A 75 12.94 -7.92 4.56
N VAL A 76 13.06 -6.63 4.83
CA VAL A 76 14.32 -5.98 5.25
C VAL A 76 14.24 -5.66 6.73
N TYR A 77 15.04 -6.36 7.53
CA TYR A 77 15.11 -6.14 8.98
C TYR A 77 15.76 -4.81 9.30
N GLN A 78 15.08 -4.05 10.17
CA GLN A 78 15.49 -2.72 10.61
C GLN A 78 16.15 -2.74 11.99
#